data_AF-A0A7G5N215-F1
#
_entry.id   AF-A0A7G5N215-F1
#
_cell.length_a   1.000
_cell.length_b   1.000
_cell.length_c   1.000
_cell.angle_alpha   90.00
_cell.angle_beta   90.00
_cell.angle_gamma   90.00
#
_symmetry.space_group_name_H-M   'P 1'
#
loop_
_entity.id
_entity.type
_entity.pdbx_description
1 polymer ?
#
loop_
_entity_poly.entity_id
_entity_poly.type
_entity_poly.pdbx_seq_one_letter_code
_entity_poly.pdbx_strand_id
1 'polypeptide(L)'
;MDDNKFSFEEEQIHLLRKQLLVSKMIAVLLGIIAIVLIIVGVVLVTNLSGLVNEVEQTLKTLNDTVLPALENLDMDSLNETIQRLSEALKPLSGLLGR
;
A
#
# COMPACT_ATOMS: atom_id res chain seq x y z
N MET A 1 -18.68 35.94 -50.25
CA MET A 1 -18.38 36.21 -48.81
C MET A 1 -19.01 35.14 -47.93
N ASP A 2 -20.16 34.58 -48.33
CA ASP A 2 -20.84 33.49 -47.62
C ASP A 2 -20.14 32.13 -47.72
N ASP A 3 -19.48 31.82 -48.83
CA ASP A 3 -18.77 30.53 -49.02
C ASP A 3 -17.60 30.35 -48.03
N ASN A 4 -16.88 31.44 -47.71
CA ASN A 4 -15.81 31.40 -46.70
C ASN A 4 -16.37 31.22 -45.29
N LYS A 5 -17.56 31.77 -44.99
CA LYS A 5 -18.20 31.63 -43.68
C LYS A 5 -18.68 30.19 -43.47
N PHE A 6 -19.28 29.58 -44.48
CA PHE A 6 -19.73 28.19 -44.43
C PHE A 6 -18.54 27.21 -44.24
N SER A 7 -17.45 27.42 -44.98
CA SER A 7 -16.21 26.65 -44.83
C SER A 7 -15.61 26.75 -43.41
N PHE A 8 -15.60 27.95 -42.82
CA PHE A 8 -15.14 28.17 -41.45
C PHE A 8 -16.03 27.47 -40.40
N GLU A 9 -17.34 27.45 -40.59
CA GLU A 9 -18.29 26.79 -39.68
C GLU A 9 -18.12 25.26 -39.73
N GLU A 10 -17.93 24.68 -40.91
CA GLU A 10 -17.65 23.24 -41.06
C GLU A 10 -16.33 22.83 -40.41
N GLU A 11 -15.28 23.65 -40.57
CA GLU A 11 -13.97 23.41 -39.97
C GLU A 11 -14.03 23.48 -38.43
N GLN A 12 -14.77 24.44 -37.87
CA GLN A 12 -14.98 24.51 -36.42
C GLN A 12 -15.78 23.33 -35.87
N ILE A 13 -16.83 22.88 -36.57
CA ILE A 13 -17.60 21.69 -36.16
C ILE A 13 -16.71 20.43 -36.18
N HIS A 14 -15.83 20.31 -37.17
CA HIS A 14 -14.88 19.20 -37.25
C HIS A 14 -13.87 19.22 -36.09
N LEU A 15 -13.34 20.40 -35.75
CA LEU A 15 -12.44 20.58 -34.60
C LEU A 15 -13.11 20.26 -33.26
N LEU A 16 -14.37 20.68 -33.05
CA LEU A 16 -15.15 20.38 -31.86
C LEU A 16 -15.43 18.87 -31.71
N ARG A 17 -15.75 18.17 -32.81
CA ARG A 17 -15.94 16.71 -32.80
C ARG A 17 -14.64 15.99 -32.41
N LYS A 18 -13.49 16.44 -32.92
CA LYS A 18 -12.19 15.89 -32.55
C LYS A 18 -11.86 16.12 -31.08
N GLN A 19 -12.10 17.33 -30.56
CA GLN A 19 -11.91 17.64 -29.14
C GLN A 19 -12.82 16.79 -28.24
N LEU A 20 -14.06 16.54 -28.64
CA LEU A 20 -15.01 15.73 -27.88
C LEU A 20 -14.60 14.24 -27.83
N LEU A 21 -13.98 13.72 -28.89
CA LEU A 21 -13.39 12.38 -28.87
C LEU A 21 -12.14 12.32 -27.97
N VAL A 22 -11.28 13.34 -28.02
CA VAL A 22 -10.09 13.43 -27.16
C VAL A 22 -10.48 13.54 -25.69
N SER A 23 -11.48 14.34 -25.34
CA SER A 23 -11.93 14.47 -23.94
C SER A 23 -12.50 13.16 -23.40
N LYS A 24 -13.25 12.40 -24.22
CA LYS A 24 -13.73 11.07 -23.86
C LYS A 24 -12.59 10.08 -23.61
N MET A 25 -11.57 10.07 -24.47
CA MET A 25 -10.40 9.20 -24.27
C MET A 25 -9.62 9.57 -22.99
N ILE A 26 -9.45 10.86 -22.71
CA ILE A 26 -8.82 11.33 -21.47
C ILE A 26 -9.64 10.92 -20.25
N ALA A 27 -10.97 11.07 -20.30
CA ALA A 27 -11.85 10.66 -19.20
C ALA A 27 -11.76 9.16 -18.90
N VAL A 28 -11.69 8.31 -19.95
CA VAL A 28 -11.50 6.87 -19.79
C VAL A 28 -10.14 6.55 -19.16
N LEU A 29 -9.07 7.20 -19.63
CA LEU A 29 -7.73 7.03 -19.05
C LEU A 29 -7.68 7.44 -17.58
N LEU A 30 -8.28 8.58 -17.22
CA LEU A 30 -8.37 9.02 -15.83
C LEU A 30 -9.17 8.04 -14.97
N GLY A 31 -10.26 7.47 -15.51
CA GLY A 31 -11.04 6.43 -14.84
C GLY A 31 -10.21 5.18 -14.55
N ILE A 32 -9.40 4.73 -15.51
CA ILE A 32 -8.51 3.58 -15.32
C ILE A 32 -7.46 3.89 -14.24
N ILE A 33 -6.83 5.07 -14.30
CA ILE A 33 -5.84 5.49 -13.29
C ILE A 33 -6.47 5.52 -11.90
N ALA A 34 -7.68 6.05 -11.76
CA ALA A 34 -8.38 6.09 -10.47
C ALA A 34 -8.63 4.68 -9.90
N ILE A 35 -9.06 3.73 -10.74
CA ILE A 35 -9.27 2.34 -10.33
C ILE A 35 -7.95 1.70 -9.86
N VAL A 36 -6.86 1.90 -10.60
CA VAL A 36 -5.54 1.39 -10.23
C VAL A 36 -5.09 1.95 -8.89
N LEU A 37 -5.26 3.25 -8.65
CA LEU A 37 -4.92 3.89 -7.38
C LEU A 37 -5.72 3.34 -6.20
N ILE A 38 -7.01 3.07 -6.40
CA ILE A 38 -7.86 2.44 -5.37
C ILE A 38 -7.35 1.05 -5.02
N ILE A 39 -7.05 0.21 -6.02
CA ILE A 39 -6.54 -1.14 -5.81
C ILE A 39 -5.20 -1.10 -5.05
N VAL A 40 -4.28 -0.25 -5.49
CA VAL A 40 -2.97 -0.08 -4.83
C VAL A 40 -3.16 0.38 -3.38
N GLY A 41 -4.05 1.34 -3.13
CA GLY A 41 -4.38 1.81 -1.79
C GLY A 41 -4.89 0.69 -0.88
N VAL A 42 -5.82 -0.14 -1.37
CA VAL A 42 -6.35 -1.28 -0.61
C VAL A 42 -5.24 -2.28 -0.27
N VAL A 43 -4.43 -2.67 -1.25
CA VAL A 43 -3.33 -3.64 -1.06
C VAL A 43 -2.31 -3.13 -0.04
N LEU A 44 -1.94 -1.84 -0.11
CA LEU A 44 -1.02 -1.24 0.85
C LEU A 44 -1.59 -1.27 2.27
N VAL A 45 -2.85 -0.88 2.45
CA VAL A 45 -3.50 -0.91 3.77
C VAL A 45 -3.56 -2.32 4.34
N THR A 46 -3.97 -3.31 3.54
CA THR A 46 -4.06 -4.70 4.02
C THR A 46 -2.70 -5.26 4.42
N ASN A 47 -1.65 -5.00 3.65
CA ASN A 47 -0.30 -5.46 3.96
C ASN A 47 0.25 -4.76 5.21
N LEU A 48 0.02 -3.45 5.33
CA LEU A 48 0.47 -2.68 6.47
C LEU A 48 -0.25 -3.09 7.76
N SER A 49 -1.56 -3.34 7.71
CA SER A 49 -2.31 -3.86 8.84
C SER A 49 -1.83 -5.25 9.28
N GLY A 50 -1.51 -6.13 8.33
CA GLY A 50 -0.90 -7.43 8.63
C GLY A 50 0.43 -7.29 9.38
N LEU A 51 1.31 -6.42 8.88
CA LEU A 51 2.62 -6.17 9.49
C LEU A 51 2.49 -5.55 10.89
N VAL A 52 1.58 -4.59 11.08
CA VAL A 52 1.33 -3.99 12.41
C VAL A 52 0.84 -5.04 13.40
N ASN A 53 -0.07 -5.94 12.98
CA ASN A 53 -0.57 -7.00 13.84
C ASN A 53 0.53 -8.00 14.24
N GLU A 54 1.42 -8.36 13.32
CA GLU A 54 2.56 -9.25 13.61
C GLU A 54 3.56 -8.59 14.58
N VAL A 55 3.83 -7.30 14.40
CA VAL A 55 4.65 -6.51 15.33
C VAL A 55 3.99 -6.46 16.72
N GLU A 56 2.69 -6.19 16.80
CA GLU A 56 1.97 -6.14 18.07
C GLU A 56 2.03 -7.49 18.81
N GLN A 57 1.80 -8.60 18.11
CA GLN A 57 1.91 -9.94 18.69
C GLN A 57 3.31 -10.25 19.18
N THR A 58 4.33 -9.85 18.41
CA THR A 58 5.73 -10.01 18.81
C THR A 58 6.04 -9.20 20.06
N LEU A 59 5.62 -7.94 20.11
CA LEU A 59 5.80 -7.09 21.28
C LEU A 59 5.06 -7.60 22.52
N LYS A 60 3.85 -8.12 22.37
CA LYS A 60 3.13 -8.79 23.48
C LYS A 60 3.91 -10.00 23.99
N THR A 61 4.42 -10.84 23.08
CA THR A 61 5.23 -12.01 23.47
C THR A 61 6.48 -11.61 24.24
N LEU A 62 7.17 -10.55 23.79
CA LEU A 62 8.31 -9.99 24.50
C LEU A 62 7.92 -9.47 25.90
N ASN A 63 6.83 -8.72 26.00
CA ASN A 63 6.37 -8.16 27.27
C ASN A 63 5.93 -9.25 28.27
N ASP A 64 5.19 -10.26 27.80
CA ASP A 64 4.54 -11.22 28.69
C ASP A 64 5.45 -12.41 29.04
N THR A 65 6.42 -12.73 28.17
CA THR A 65 7.28 -13.92 28.35
C THR A 65 8.71 -13.55 28.72
N VAL A 66 9.27 -12.54 28.07
CA VAL A 66 10.71 -12.24 28.21
C VAL A 66 10.97 -11.34 29.41
N LEU A 67 10.22 -10.24 29.56
CA LEU A 67 10.44 -9.33 30.70
C LEU A 67 10.35 -10.04 32.07
N PRO A 68 9.33 -10.88 32.34
CA PRO A 68 9.22 -11.55 33.63
C PRO A 68 10.32 -12.60 33.86
N ALA A 69 10.80 -13.21 32.77
CA ALA A 69 11.90 -14.17 32.83
C ALA A 69 13.24 -13.46 33.11
N LEU A 70 13.42 -12.24 32.61
CA LEU A 70 14.56 -11.37 32.95
C LEU A 70 14.52 -10.87 34.41
N GLU A 71 13.35 -10.69 35.01
CA GLU A 71 13.23 -10.27 36.42
C GLU A 71 13.58 -11.37 37.43
N ASN A 72 13.49 -12.65 37.06
CA ASN A 72 13.67 -13.80 37.96
C ASN A 72 14.99 -14.56 37.71
N LEU A 73 16.03 -13.89 37.18
CA LEU A 73 17.17 -14.57 36.58
C LEU A 73 18.10 -15.30 37.56
N ASP A 74 18.13 -16.63 37.41
CA ASP A 74 19.28 -17.52 37.64
C ASP A 74 19.98 -17.85 36.30
N MET A 75 21.25 -18.27 36.29
CA MET A 75 22.07 -18.46 35.08
C MET A 75 21.43 -19.41 34.03
N ASP A 76 20.74 -20.45 34.46
CA ASP A 76 20.04 -21.38 33.57
C ASP A 76 18.79 -20.73 32.93
N SER A 77 18.07 -19.91 33.70
CA SER A 77 16.90 -19.17 33.21
C SER A 77 17.27 -18.07 32.21
N LEU A 78 18.51 -17.54 32.28
CA LEU A 78 19.03 -16.57 31.32
C LEU A 78 19.14 -17.18 29.92
N ASN A 79 19.68 -18.40 29.83
CA ASN A 79 19.83 -19.10 28.57
C ASN A 79 18.46 -19.41 27.92
N GLU A 80 17.50 -19.85 28.73
CA GLU A 80 16.13 -20.10 28.27
C GLU A 80 15.44 -18.80 27.79
N THR A 81 15.65 -17.69 28.50
CA THR A 81 15.09 -16.39 28.15
C THR A 81 15.65 -15.84 26.84
N ILE A 82 16.96 -16.00 26.61
CA ILE A 82 17.63 -15.64 25.34
C ILE A 82 17.07 -16.48 24.18
N GLN A 83 16.79 -17.77 24.42
CA GLN A 83 16.20 -18.63 23.40
C GLN A 83 14.78 -18.19 23.04
N ARG A 84 13.94 -17.87 24.05
CA ARG A 84 12.58 -17.34 23.85
C ARG A 84 12.57 -15.97 23.17
N LEU A 85 13.54 -15.11 23.47
CA LEU A 85 13.78 -13.85 22.77
C LEU A 85 14.08 -14.08 21.29
N SER A 86 14.98 -15.01 20.98
CA SER A 86 15.34 -15.35 19.60
C SER A 86 14.14 -15.88 18.82
N GLU A 87 13.30 -16.72 19.44
CA GLU A 87 12.08 -17.22 18.84
C GLU A 87 11.03 -16.14 18.62
N ALA A 88 10.81 -15.25 19.60
CA ALA A 88 9.88 -14.13 19.50
C ALA A 88 10.31 -13.12 18.41
N LEU A 89 11.61 -12.93 18.18
CA LEU A 89 12.14 -12.01 17.16
C LEU A 89 12.25 -12.64 15.76
N LYS A 90 12.10 -13.97 15.64
CA LYS A 90 12.18 -14.71 14.37
C LYS A 90 11.16 -14.23 13.30
N PRO A 91 9.90 -13.90 13.64
CA PRO A 91 8.94 -13.33 12.70
C PRO A 91 9.40 -11.96 12.15
N LEU A 92 9.94 -11.10 13.01
CA LEU A 92 10.47 -9.78 12.61
C LEU A 92 11.70 -9.89 11.69
N SER A 93 12.57 -10.87 11.93
CA SER A 93 13.70 -11.15 11.04
C SER A 93 13.26 -11.60 9.65
N GLY A 94 12.14 -12.35 9.55
CA GLY A 94 11.54 -12.73 8.28
C GLY A 94 10.88 -11.57 7.52
N LEU A 95 10.41 -10.55 8.23
CA LEU A 95 9.82 -9.33 7.66
C LEU A 95 10.86 -8.33 7.13
N LEU A 96 12.04 -8.26 7.76
CA LEU A 96 13.12 -7.33 7.38
C LEU A 96 14.11 -7.92 6.36
N GLY A 97 14.06 -9.23 6.12
CA GLY A 97 15.01 -9.96 5.28
C GLY A 97 14.55 -10.26 3.84
N ARG A 98 13.43 -9.69 3.37
CA ARG A 98 12.90 -9.88 2.01
C ARG A 98 12.97 -8.60 1.18
#